data_AF-A0ABD5SXA2-F1
#
_entry.id   AF-A0ABD5SXA2-F1
#
_cell.length_a   1.000
_cell.length_b   1.000
_cell.length_c   1.000
_cell.angle_alpha   90.00
_cell.angle_beta   90.00
_cell.angle_gamma   90.00
#
_symmetry.space_group_name_H-M   'P 1'
#
loop_
_entity.id
_entity.type
_entity.pdbx_description
1 polymer ?
#
loop_
_entity_poly.entity_id
_entity_poly.type
_entity_poly.pdbx_seq_one_letter_code
_entity_poly.pdbx_strand_id
1 'polypeptide(L)'
;AAGSRTGHSRDAESGSSQGEAADASDASDERVVALTEKVETLQEQRDALVAKADELEAERDRLQSKNGDLSATVERLQTRIEELETELQRARQREVGETEAGASAGAQLSPQQALSGTNLFVRYESKSQPTLETAHDGNADRSEVASNLRLEHHTGFDSSDAAVDGTPYEEFLESTMEYRLVDWLTEMLLYEIRDTGNSNGLGDLYDAIPRIDRAELGATISLADDETEDVPDQVTFDIAAYDKMGNPLVLVTLNDSREPATQELLGELEEAASAVKANYPDLAAAIAVTSSYFEPGALEVAEQATSGGFLSRGSKLSYVNLSRKDGYHLCLVESRSEGFHMNVPEL
;
A
#
# COMPACT_ATOMS: atom_id res chain seq x y z
N ALA A 1 128.26 34.47 -19.98
CA ALA A 1 127.59 33.17 -19.81
C ALA A 1 126.64 33.26 -18.64
N ALA A 2 125.46 32.67 -18.81
CA ALA A 2 124.27 32.79 -17.96
C ALA A 2 124.43 32.22 -16.54
N GLY A 3 123.49 32.57 -15.65
CA GLY A 3 123.29 31.78 -14.42
C GLY A 3 122.40 32.38 -13.32
N SER A 4 121.07 32.31 -13.53
CA SER A 4 120.05 31.87 -12.55
C SER A 4 119.92 32.51 -11.16
N ARG A 5 118.73 33.08 -10.86
CA ARG A 5 117.94 32.76 -9.66
C ARG A 5 116.54 33.42 -9.64
N THR A 6 115.53 32.54 -9.56
CA THR A 6 114.29 32.57 -8.74
C THR A 6 113.27 33.70 -8.86
N GLY A 7 112.02 33.31 -9.13
CA GLY A 7 110.82 33.97 -8.59
C GLY A 7 109.51 33.55 -9.27
N HIS A 8 108.62 32.87 -8.50
CA HIS A 8 107.14 32.84 -8.60
C HIS A 8 106.50 32.35 -9.94
N SER A 9 105.33 31.72 -10.00
CA SER A 9 104.23 31.55 -9.07
C SER A 9 103.44 30.29 -9.47
N ARG A 10 102.75 29.70 -8.49
CA ARG A 10 101.74 28.65 -8.70
C ARG A 10 100.49 29.32 -9.25
N ASP A 11 99.92 28.80 -10.34
CA ASP A 11 98.56 29.11 -10.74
C ASP A 11 97.85 27.88 -11.34
N ALA A 12 96.60 27.76 -10.90
CA ALA A 12 95.45 27.17 -11.58
C ALA A 12 95.36 25.65 -11.76
N GLU A 13 94.87 24.96 -10.71
CA GLU A 13 93.93 23.83 -10.85
C GLU A 13 92.95 23.85 -9.67
N SER A 14 91.91 24.70 -9.74
CA SER A 14 90.75 24.64 -8.84
C SER A 14 89.58 25.36 -9.51
N GLY A 15 88.94 24.70 -10.48
CA GLY A 15 87.85 25.32 -11.24
C GLY A 15 86.75 24.38 -11.74
N SER A 16 86.85 23.06 -11.59
CA SER A 16 85.82 22.13 -12.09
C SER A 16 84.99 21.41 -11.03
N SER A 17 85.26 21.57 -9.73
CA SER A 17 84.54 20.86 -8.66
C SER A 17 83.41 21.67 -7.99
N GLN A 18 83.24 22.94 -8.36
CA GLN A 18 82.21 23.82 -7.78
C GLN A 18 80.88 23.84 -8.57
N GLY A 19 80.87 23.40 -9.84
CA GLY A 19 79.64 23.32 -10.65
C GLY A 19 78.77 22.11 -10.31
N GLU A 20 79.37 20.93 -10.14
CA GLU A 20 78.64 19.69 -9.80
C GLU A 20 78.15 19.66 -8.35
N ALA A 21 78.82 20.38 -7.43
CA ALA A 21 78.38 20.49 -6.04
C ALA A 21 77.15 21.42 -5.86
N ALA A 22 77.03 22.45 -6.72
CA ALA A 22 75.89 23.35 -6.71
C ALA A 22 74.64 22.69 -7.32
N ASP A 23 74.81 21.98 -8.44
CA ASP A 23 73.73 21.24 -9.12
C ASP A 23 73.20 20.06 -8.26
N ALA A 24 74.09 19.36 -7.54
CA ALA A 24 73.69 18.33 -6.58
C ALA A 24 72.99 18.90 -5.33
N SER A 25 73.29 20.13 -4.92
CA SER A 25 72.59 20.79 -3.81
C SER A 25 71.19 21.24 -4.19
N ASP A 26 71.01 21.77 -5.39
CA ASP A 26 69.71 22.24 -5.90
C ASP A 26 68.75 21.04 -6.10
N ALA A 27 69.24 19.93 -6.67
CA ALA A 27 68.49 18.69 -6.79
C ALA A 27 68.15 18.04 -5.42
N SER A 28 68.96 18.29 -4.40
CA SER A 28 68.69 17.81 -3.04
C SER A 28 67.63 18.67 -2.36
N ASP A 29 67.66 19.99 -2.56
CA ASP A 29 66.67 20.93 -2.02
C ASP A 29 65.29 20.74 -2.66
N GLU A 30 65.21 20.55 -3.98
CA GLU A 30 63.96 20.18 -4.67
C GLU A 30 63.36 18.88 -4.13
N ARG A 31 64.21 17.89 -3.83
CA ARG A 31 63.78 16.61 -3.28
C ARG A 31 63.28 16.74 -1.84
N VAL A 32 63.86 17.64 -1.04
CA VAL A 32 63.40 17.95 0.31
C VAL A 32 62.03 18.64 0.27
N VAL A 33 61.82 19.59 -0.65
CA VAL A 33 60.52 20.25 -0.86
C VAL A 33 59.46 19.23 -1.27
N ALA A 34 59.72 18.40 -2.28
CA ALA A 34 58.78 17.38 -2.74
C ALA A 34 58.46 16.33 -1.66
N LEU A 35 59.43 15.96 -0.82
CA LEU A 35 59.20 15.07 0.32
C LEU A 35 58.37 15.75 1.41
N THR A 36 58.56 17.05 1.64
CA THR A 36 57.80 17.83 2.63
C THR A 36 56.34 17.94 2.21
N GLU A 37 56.06 18.32 0.97
CA GLU A 37 54.69 18.37 0.42
C GLU A 37 54.00 16.99 0.48
N LYS A 38 54.76 15.92 0.20
CA LYS A 38 54.24 14.55 0.30
C LYS A 38 53.92 14.17 1.75
N VAL A 39 54.73 14.60 2.72
CA VAL A 39 54.47 14.37 4.15
C VAL A 39 53.23 15.14 4.58
N GLU A 40 53.07 16.41 4.19
CA GLU A 40 51.87 17.21 4.48
C GLU A 40 50.61 16.56 3.89
N THR A 41 50.66 16.14 2.63
CA THR A 41 49.54 15.45 1.97
C THR A 41 49.17 14.14 2.69
N LEU A 42 50.18 13.36 3.11
CA LEU A 42 49.95 12.12 3.86
C LEU A 42 49.40 12.38 5.25
N GLN A 43 49.79 13.48 5.90
CA GLN A 43 49.25 13.90 7.20
C GLN A 43 47.77 14.27 7.06
N GLU A 44 47.40 15.07 6.07
CA GLU A 44 46.01 15.42 5.77
C GLU A 44 45.15 14.19 5.47
N GLN A 45 45.66 13.28 4.64
CA GLN A 45 44.97 12.01 4.35
C GLN A 45 44.77 11.16 5.60
N ARG A 46 45.79 11.09 6.47
CA ARG A 46 45.71 10.38 7.74
C ARG A 46 44.65 11.02 8.65
N ASP A 47 44.63 12.35 8.76
CA ASP A 47 43.64 13.06 9.58
C ASP A 47 42.21 12.87 9.06
N ALA A 48 42.01 12.89 7.74
CA ALA A 48 40.71 12.61 7.12
C ALA A 48 40.27 11.15 7.35
N LEU A 49 41.20 10.18 7.29
CA LEU A 49 40.90 8.78 7.58
C LEU A 49 40.56 8.54 9.04
N VAL A 50 41.23 9.24 9.97
CA VAL A 50 40.92 9.18 11.41
C VAL A 50 39.52 9.73 11.66
N ALA A 51 39.18 10.90 11.11
CA ALA A 51 37.85 11.48 11.27
C ALA A 51 36.75 10.55 10.73
N LYS A 52 36.98 9.89 9.59
CA LYS A 52 36.04 8.92 9.03
C LYS A 52 35.92 7.64 9.87
N ALA A 53 37.03 7.20 10.47
CA ALA A 53 37.01 6.06 11.38
C ALA A 53 36.17 6.36 12.63
N ASP A 54 36.33 7.56 13.20
CA ASP A 54 35.57 8.01 14.37
C ASP A 54 34.06 8.14 14.05
N GLU A 55 33.71 8.63 12.86
CA GLU A 55 32.32 8.71 12.38
C GLU A 55 31.69 7.31 12.22
N LEU A 56 32.42 6.38 11.59
CA LEU A 56 31.95 5.01 11.41
C LEU A 56 31.82 4.24 12.74
N GLU A 57 32.71 4.51 13.69
CA GLU A 57 32.63 3.98 15.05
C GLU A 57 31.38 4.49 15.77
N ALA A 58 31.09 5.79 15.69
CA ALA A 58 29.88 6.37 16.28
C ALA A 58 28.59 5.79 15.65
N GLU A 59 28.56 5.61 14.33
CA GLU A 59 27.39 5.03 13.65
C GLU A 59 27.22 3.55 13.97
N ARG A 60 28.32 2.79 14.05
CA ARG A 60 28.29 1.39 14.51
C ARG A 60 27.69 1.30 15.92
N ASP A 61 28.14 2.13 16.84
CA ASP A 61 27.67 2.11 18.23
C ASP A 61 26.18 2.49 18.32
N ARG A 62 25.73 3.46 17.51
CA ARG A 62 24.32 3.83 17.39
C ARG A 62 23.47 2.68 16.85
N LEU A 63 23.92 2.03 15.77
CA LEU A 63 23.24 0.88 15.19
C LEU A 63 23.18 -0.31 16.15
N GLN A 64 24.26 -0.55 16.90
CA GLN A 64 24.31 -1.60 17.92
C GLN A 64 23.31 -1.32 19.04
N SER A 65 23.20 -0.08 19.51
CA SER A 65 22.18 0.31 20.50
C SER A 65 20.77 0.09 19.96
N LYS A 66 20.48 0.54 18.73
CA LYS A 66 19.16 0.36 18.09
C LYS A 66 18.82 -1.11 17.92
N ASN A 67 19.80 -1.95 17.56
CA ASN A 67 19.61 -3.40 17.44
C ASN A 67 19.29 -4.03 18.81
N GLY A 68 19.96 -3.58 19.88
CA GLY A 68 19.64 -3.98 21.25
C GLY A 68 18.21 -3.61 21.67
N ASP A 69 17.77 -2.37 21.39
CA ASP A 69 16.42 -1.91 21.71
C ASP A 69 15.34 -2.69 20.93
N LEU A 70 15.60 -2.97 19.65
CA LEU A 70 14.72 -3.79 18.82
C LEU A 70 14.67 -5.23 19.31
N SER A 71 15.80 -5.83 19.65
CA SER A 71 15.86 -7.20 20.20
C SER A 71 15.08 -7.30 21.52
N ALA A 72 15.25 -6.35 22.43
CA ALA A 72 14.48 -6.29 23.67
C ALA A 72 12.97 -6.10 23.44
N THR A 73 12.60 -5.39 22.38
CA THR A 73 11.19 -5.23 21.98
C THR A 73 10.62 -6.53 21.42
N VAL A 74 11.37 -7.24 20.57
CA VAL A 74 11.00 -8.56 20.05
C VAL A 74 10.80 -9.55 21.19
N GLU A 75 11.73 -9.63 22.14
CA GLU A 75 11.61 -10.53 23.31
C GLU A 75 10.36 -10.20 24.14
N ARG A 76 10.06 -8.91 24.34
CA ARG A 76 8.86 -8.47 25.06
C ARG A 76 7.57 -8.86 24.32
N LEU A 77 7.55 -8.69 22.99
CA LEU A 77 6.40 -9.06 22.16
C LEU A 77 6.22 -10.58 22.11
N GLN A 78 7.31 -11.36 22.00
CA GLN A 78 7.27 -12.83 22.07
C GLN A 78 6.72 -13.30 23.41
N THR A 79 7.21 -12.74 24.53
CA THR A 79 6.67 -13.04 25.86
C THR A 79 5.17 -12.72 25.94
N ARG A 80 4.75 -11.59 25.36
CA ARG A 80 3.34 -11.20 25.34
C ARG A 80 2.48 -12.14 24.50
N ILE A 81 3.00 -12.60 23.36
CA ILE A 81 2.34 -13.60 22.51
C ILE A 81 2.19 -14.90 23.30
N GLU A 82 3.25 -15.41 23.93
CA GLU A 82 3.20 -16.64 24.74
C GLU A 82 2.18 -16.53 25.90
N GLU A 83 2.14 -15.37 26.57
CA GLU A 83 1.13 -15.08 27.60
C GLU A 83 -0.30 -15.15 27.04
N LEU A 84 -0.54 -14.47 25.92
CA LEU A 84 -1.85 -14.43 25.25
C LEU A 84 -2.26 -15.79 24.72
N GLU A 85 -1.34 -16.56 24.12
CA GLU A 85 -1.57 -17.93 23.68
C GLU A 85 -1.92 -18.84 24.86
N THR A 86 -1.24 -18.69 25.99
CA THR A 86 -1.54 -19.45 27.19
C THR A 86 -2.91 -19.05 27.79
N GLU A 87 -3.23 -17.75 27.79
CA GLU A 87 -4.54 -17.25 28.22
C GLU A 87 -5.66 -17.79 27.31
N LEU A 88 -5.44 -17.76 26.00
CA LEU A 88 -6.35 -18.29 25.00
C LEU A 88 -6.52 -19.81 25.14
N GLN A 89 -5.45 -20.55 25.42
CA GLN A 89 -5.52 -21.98 25.72
C GLN A 89 -6.33 -22.26 27.00
N ARG A 90 -6.15 -21.45 28.05
CA ARG A 90 -6.94 -21.56 29.28
C ARG A 90 -8.41 -21.20 29.06
N ALA A 91 -8.71 -20.19 28.23
CA ALA A 91 -10.06 -19.83 27.84
C ALA A 91 -10.73 -20.99 27.09
N ARG A 92 -10.05 -21.54 26.06
CA ARG A 92 -10.50 -22.74 25.33
C ARG A 92 -10.73 -23.94 26.26
N GLN A 93 -9.85 -24.19 27.23
CA GLN A 93 -10.05 -25.29 28.18
C GLN A 93 -11.24 -25.06 29.13
N ARG A 94 -11.52 -23.81 29.52
CA ARG A 94 -12.74 -23.48 30.29
C ARG A 94 -13.98 -23.68 29.44
N GLU A 95 -13.97 -23.22 28.19
CA GLU A 95 -15.06 -23.42 27.24
C GLU A 95 -15.32 -24.91 27.03
N VAL A 96 -14.29 -25.73 26.82
CA VAL A 96 -14.44 -27.20 26.68
C VAL A 96 -14.99 -27.84 27.97
N GLY A 97 -14.56 -27.37 29.15
CA GLY A 97 -15.08 -27.82 30.45
C GLY A 97 -16.53 -27.42 30.73
N GLU A 98 -16.99 -26.31 30.18
CA GLU A 98 -18.40 -25.88 30.20
C GLU A 98 -19.22 -26.57 29.09
N THR A 99 -18.59 -26.96 27.99
CA THR A 99 -19.22 -27.63 26.82
C THR A 99 -19.55 -29.11 27.09
N GLU A 100 -18.89 -29.79 28.03
CA GLU A 100 -19.31 -31.15 28.45
C GLU A 100 -20.70 -31.17 29.14
N ALA A 101 -21.24 -30.01 29.54
CA ALA A 101 -22.60 -29.89 30.07
C ALA A 101 -23.65 -29.43 29.03
N GLY A 102 -23.25 -29.14 27.79
CA GLY A 102 -24.15 -28.58 26.77
C GLY A 102 -23.68 -28.84 25.33
N ALA A 103 -23.79 -30.09 24.88
CA ALA A 103 -23.50 -30.47 23.50
C ALA A 103 -24.54 -29.90 22.51
N SER A 104 -24.18 -28.82 21.79
CA SER A 104 -24.40 -28.62 20.33
C SER A 104 -23.96 -27.20 19.93
N ALA A 105 -22.74 -27.03 19.44
CA ALA A 105 -22.33 -25.80 18.75
C ALA A 105 -21.50 -26.20 17.53
N GLY A 106 -21.90 -25.75 16.34
CA GLY A 106 -21.18 -26.08 15.11
C GLY A 106 -19.87 -25.31 14.97
N ALA A 107 -19.32 -25.30 13.75
CA ALA A 107 -17.96 -24.82 13.52
C ALA A 107 -17.79 -23.35 13.91
N GLN A 108 -16.89 -23.08 14.86
CA GLN A 108 -16.51 -21.73 15.27
C GLN A 108 -15.48 -21.16 14.28
N LEU A 109 -15.82 -20.05 13.63
CA LEU A 109 -15.00 -19.35 12.64
C LEU A 109 -14.51 -18.00 13.19
N SER A 110 -13.37 -17.52 12.68
CA SER A 110 -13.01 -16.11 12.86
C SER A 110 -13.81 -15.22 11.89
N PRO A 111 -14.00 -13.93 12.21
CA PRO A 111 -14.64 -12.97 11.30
C PRO A 111 -14.02 -12.97 9.89
N GLN A 112 -12.69 -12.94 9.80
CA GLN A 112 -11.98 -12.94 8.52
C GLN A 112 -12.19 -14.24 7.73
N GLN A 113 -12.26 -15.39 8.40
CA GLN A 113 -12.53 -16.67 7.73
C GLN A 113 -13.97 -16.75 7.22
N ALA A 114 -14.92 -16.25 8.00
CA ALA A 114 -16.32 -16.19 7.60
C ALA A 114 -16.49 -15.28 6.38
N LEU A 115 -15.89 -14.08 6.39
CA LEU A 115 -15.96 -13.14 5.28
C LEU A 115 -15.24 -13.68 4.03
N SER A 116 -13.95 -14.01 4.11
CA SER A 116 -13.20 -14.51 2.94
C SER A 116 -13.71 -15.83 2.35
N GLY A 117 -14.46 -16.61 3.13
CA GLY A 117 -15.17 -17.79 2.68
C GLY A 117 -16.54 -17.54 2.06
N THR A 118 -16.99 -16.28 1.94
CA THR A 118 -18.36 -15.91 1.56
C THR A 118 -18.40 -15.11 0.25
N ASN A 119 -19.29 -15.54 -0.63
CA ASN A 119 -19.63 -14.85 -1.87
C ASN A 119 -21.10 -14.50 -1.88
N LEU A 120 -21.43 -13.25 -2.19
CA LEU A 120 -22.79 -12.76 -2.36
C LEU A 120 -23.15 -12.75 -3.84
N PHE A 121 -24.36 -13.19 -4.18
CA PHE A 121 -24.82 -13.33 -5.56
C PHE A 121 -26.11 -12.55 -5.79
N VAL A 122 -26.11 -11.75 -6.85
CA VAL A 122 -27.27 -10.96 -7.27
C VAL A 122 -28.20 -11.86 -8.07
N ARG A 123 -29.35 -12.21 -7.49
CA ARG A 123 -30.33 -13.12 -8.08
C ARG A 123 -31.70 -12.46 -8.15
N TYR A 124 -32.57 -13.06 -8.95
CA TYR A 124 -33.93 -12.60 -9.14
C TYR A 124 -34.87 -13.78 -9.01
N GLU A 125 -35.95 -13.62 -8.24
CA GLU A 125 -36.97 -14.66 -8.06
C GLU A 125 -37.61 -15.03 -9.41
N SER A 126 -37.82 -14.04 -10.29
CA SER A 126 -38.29 -14.24 -11.65
C SER A 126 -37.58 -13.35 -12.66
N LYS A 127 -37.25 -13.94 -13.82
CA LYS A 127 -36.70 -13.23 -14.98
C LYS A 127 -37.73 -12.36 -15.71
N SER A 128 -39.02 -12.53 -15.42
CA SER A 128 -40.10 -11.75 -16.03
C SER A 128 -40.54 -10.54 -15.20
N GLN A 129 -39.97 -10.40 -14.00
CA GLN A 129 -40.22 -9.28 -13.11
C GLN A 129 -39.10 -8.25 -13.25
N PRO A 130 -39.29 -7.01 -12.80
CA PRO A 130 -38.29 -5.96 -12.88
C PRO A 130 -36.94 -6.35 -12.29
N THR A 131 -35.86 -5.95 -12.98
CA THR A 131 -34.46 -6.18 -12.62
C THR A 131 -33.71 -4.85 -12.53
N LEU A 132 -32.45 -4.87 -12.07
CA LEU A 132 -31.58 -3.70 -12.12
C LEU A 132 -31.37 -3.18 -13.55
N GLU A 133 -31.34 -4.06 -14.55
CA GLU A 133 -31.30 -3.67 -15.97
C GLU A 133 -32.59 -2.93 -16.38
N THR A 134 -33.75 -3.37 -15.88
CA THR A 134 -35.03 -2.69 -16.14
C THR A 134 -35.05 -1.29 -15.51
N ALA A 135 -34.53 -1.16 -14.28
CA ALA A 135 -34.45 0.12 -13.56
C ALA A 135 -33.41 1.07 -14.17
N HIS A 136 -32.27 0.53 -14.63
CA HIS A 136 -31.24 1.24 -15.36
C HIS A 136 -31.83 1.95 -16.60
N ASP A 137 -32.66 1.22 -17.35
CA ASP A 137 -33.37 1.74 -18.53
C ASP A 137 -34.53 2.69 -18.19
N GLY A 138 -34.76 2.97 -16.90
CA GLY A 138 -35.81 3.86 -16.41
C GLY A 138 -37.22 3.25 -16.42
N ASN A 139 -37.34 1.93 -16.55
CA ASN A 139 -38.61 1.21 -16.70
C ASN A 139 -39.10 0.53 -15.41
N ALA A 140 -38.44 0.76 -14.27
CA ALA A 140 -38.85 0.26 -12.97
C ALA A 140 -38.40 1.18 -11.83
N ASP A 141 -39.19 1.22 -10.76
CA ASP A 141 -38.82 1.84 -9.51
C ASP A 141 -38.12 0.87 -8.53
N ARG A 142 -37.55 1.43 -7.46
CA ARG A 142 -36.83 0.67 -6.44
C ARG A 142 -37.68 -0.42 -5.81
N SER A 143 -38.93 -0.12 -5.48
CA SER A 143 -39.80 -1.06 -4.77
C SER A 143 -40.15 -2.27 -5.66
N GLU A 144 -40.31 -2.03 -6.96
CA GLU A 144 -40.56 -3.09 -7.94
C GLU A 144 -39.36 -4.03 -8.06
N VAL A 145 -38.14 -3.50 -8.19
CA VAL A 145 -36.92 -4.33 -8.27
C VAL A 145 -36.63 -5.04 -6.95
N ALA A 146 -36.72 -4.35 -5.81
CA ALA A 146 -36.46 -4.93 -4.48
C ALA A 146 -37.39 -6.13 -4.19
N SER A 147 -38.63 -6.10 -4.69
CA SER A 147 -39.55 -7.24 -4.52
C SER A 147 -39.04 -8.53 -5.20
N ASN A 148 -38.24 -8.39 -6.27
CA ASN A 148 -37.73 -9.49 -7.09
C ASN A 148 -36.25 -9.82 -6.83
N LEU A 149 -35.45 -8.83 -6.41
CA LEU A 149 -34.02 -8.96 -6.14
C LEU A 149 -33.76 -9.82 -4.89
N ARG A 150 -32.79 -10.72 -4.97
CA ARG A 150 -32.31 -11.55 -3.85
C ARG A 150 -30.80 -11.49 -3.83
N LEU A 151 -30.23 -11.15 -2.67
CA LEU A 151 -28.80 -11.24 -2.43
C LEU A 151 -28.52 -12.58 -1.74
N GLU A 152 -28.21 -13.60 -2.52
CA GLU A 152 -27.97 -14.95 -2.01
C GLU A 152 -26.50 -15.09 -1.57
N HIS A 153 -26.25 -15.70 -0.42
CA HIS A 153 -24.87 -15.98 0.02
C HIS A 153 -24.49 -17.43 -0.27
N HIS A 154 -23.24 -17.64 -0.67
CA HIS A 154 -22.63 -18.94 -0.87
C HIS A 154 -21.31 -19.01 -0.11
N THR A 155 -21.16 -20.05 0.70
CA THR A 155 -20.02 -20.21 1.60
C THR A 155 -19.14 -21.39 1.19
N GLY A 156 -17.83 -21.26 1.41
CA GLY A 156 -16.86 -22.36 1.31
C GLY A 156 -16.88 -23.31 2.51
N PHE A 157 -17.73 -23.03 3.50
CA PHE A 157 -17.94 -23.80 4.73
C PHE A 157 -19.43 -24.11 4.92
N ASP A 158 -19.75 -25.02 5.84
CA ASP A 158 -21.13 -25.31 6.22
C ASP A 158 -21.68 -24.18 7.10
N SER A 159 -22.58 -23.37 6.54
CA SER A 159 -23.15 -22.20 7.21
C SER A 159 -24.25 -22.53 8.22
N SER A 160 -24.85 -23.74 8.15
CA SER A 160 -26.08 -24.06 8.88
C SER A 160 -25.91 -24.08 10.40
N ASP A 161 -24.74 -24.52 10.87
CA ASP A 161 -24.37 -24.57 12.29
C ASP A 161 -23.15 -23.69 12.62
N ALA A 162 -22.68 -22.86 11.67
CA ALA A 162 -21.49 -22.03 11.89
C ALA A 162 -21.76 -20.85 12.84
N ALA A 163 -20.76 -20.52 13.66
CA ALA A 163 -20.78 -19.36 14.53
C ALA A 163 -19.49 -18.55 14.40
N VAL A 164 -19.60 -17.24 14.52
CA VAL A 164 -18.50 -16.27 14.49
C VAL A 164 -18.52 -15.50 15.80
N ASP A 165 -17.47 -15.64 16.59
CA ASP A 165 -17.36 -15.15 17.97
C ASP A 165 -18.62 -15.38 18.85
N GLY A 166 -19.28 -16.54 18.70
CA GLY A 166 -20.49 -16.92 19.43
C GLY A 166 -21.81 -16.43 18.81
N THR A 167 -21.75 -15.60 17.75
CA THR A 167 -22.90 -15.16 16.98
C THR A 167 -23.17 -16.14 15.83
N PRO A 168 -24.44 -16.55 15.57
CA PRO A 168 -24.76 -17.34 14.37
C PRO A 168 -24.24 -16.67 13.10
N TYR A 169 -23.69 -17.46 12.18
CA TYR A 169 -23.03 -16.94 10.98
C TYR A 169 -23.92 -15.96 10.17
N GLU A 170 -25.20 -16.28 9.98
CA GLU A 170 -26.11 -15.44 9.20
C GLU A 170 -26.35 -14.07 9.86
N GLU A 171 -26.54 -14.06 11.19
CA GLU A 171 -26.67 -12.82 11.97
C GLU A 171 -25.36 -12.01 11.95
N PHE A 172 -24.21 -12.67 12.04
CA PHE A 172 -22.92 -12.03 11.89
C PHE A 172 -22.80 -11.36 10.51
N LEU A 173 -23.05 -12.10 9.43
CA LEU A 173 -22.92 -11.62 8.06
C LEU A 173 -23.79 -10.39 7.82
N GLU A 174 -25.08 -10.45 8.16
CA GLU A 174 -26.01 -9.34 7.93
C GLU A 174 -25.65 -8.07 8.74
N SER A 175 -24.93 -8.24 9.85
CA SER A 175 -24.46 -7.12 10.68
C SER A 175 -23.22 -6.42 10.13
N THR A 176 -22.45 -7.07 9.25
CA THR A 176 -21.16 -6.54 8.80
C THR A 176 -21.31 -5.33 7.86
N MET A 177 -20.25 -4.53 7.74
CA MET A 177 -20.26 -3.41 6.80
C MET A 177 -20.23 -3.90 5.35
N GLU A 178 -19.53 -5.01 5.10
CA GLU A 178 -19.39 -5.65 3.79
C GLU A 178 -20.75 -6.03 3.21
N TYR A 179 -21.56 -6.79 3.97
CA TYR A 179 -22.87 -7.24 3.51
C TYR A 179 -23.78 -6.04 3.23
N ARG A 180 -23.88 -5.11 4.19
CA ARG A 180 -24.72 -3.92 4.06
C ARG A 180 -24.29 -3.03 2.89
N LEU A 181 -22.99 -2.95 2.59
CA LEU A 181 -22.52 -2.16 1.45
C LEU A 181 -22.90 -2.82 0.12
N VAL A 182 -22.78 -4.14 -0.02
CA VAL A 182 -23.19 -4.85 -1.24
C VAL A 182 -24.71 -4.76 -1.43
N ASP A 183 -25.47 -4.85 -0.34
CA ASP A 183 -26.91 -4.62 -0.34
C ASP A 183 -27.24 -3.20 -0.83
N TRP A 184 -26.62 -2.15 -0.27
CA TRP A 184 -26.79 -0.78 -0.73
C TRP A 184 -26.34 -0.57 -2.19
N LEU A 185 -25.20 -1.16 -2.60
CA LEU A 185 -24.67 -1.08 -3.96
C LEU A 185 -25.68 -1.60 -4.99
N THR A 186 -26.40 -2.67 -4.64
CA THR A 186 -27.32 -3.36 -5.55
C THR A 186 -28.77 -2.91 -5.40
N GLU A 187 -29.18 -2.38 -4.25
CA GLU A 187 -30.57 -1.95 -4.02
C GLU A 187 -30.78 -0.43 -4.13
N MET A 188 -29.74 0.37 -3.86
CA MET A 188 -29.86 1.83 -3.69
C MET A 188 -29.08 2.64 -4.70
N LEU A 189 -27.79 2.33 -4.88
CA LEU A 189 -26.86 3.24 -5.56
C LEU A 189 -27.29 3.61 -6.99
N LEU A 190 -27.86 2.66 -7.73
CA LEU A 190 -28.39 2.92 -9.07
C LEU A 190 -29.42 4.05 -9.07
N TYR A 191 -30.32 4.06 -8.09
CA TYR A 191 -31.35 5.08 -7.95
C TYR A 191 -30.77 6.41 -7.49
N GLU A 192 -29.84 6.40 -6.54
CA GLU A 192 -29.16 7.62 -6.08
C GLU A 192 -28.44 8.32 -7.23
N ILE A 193 -27.68 7.58 -8.05
CA ILE A 193 -27.00 8.14 -9.23
C ILE A 193 -28.00 8.72 -10.23
N ARG A 194 -29.08 7.98 -10.51
CA ARG A 194 -30.09 8.39 -11.49
C ARG A 194 -30.87 9.62 -11.03
N ASP A 195 -31.37 9.60 -9.80
CA ASP A 195 -32.31 10.58 -9.28
C ASP A 195 -31.61 11.92 -8.94
N THR A 196 -30.29 11.89 -8.71
CA THR A 196 -29.44 13.08 -8.55
C THR A 196 -28.90 13.62 -9.88
N GLY A 197 -29.19 12.93 -11.00
CA GLY A 197 -28.80 13.35 -12.35
C GLY A 197 -27.33 13.09 -12.70
N ASN A 198 -26.65 12.26 -11.91
CA ASN A 198 -25.24 11.91 -12.08
C ASN A 198 -25.00 10.73 -13.04
N SER A 199 -26.03 10.17 -13.68
CA SER A 199 -25.92 9.02 -14.58
C SER A 199 -24.92 9.19 -15.73
N ASN A 200 -24.72 10.42 -16.24
CA ASN A 200 -23.67 10.68 -17.24
C ASN A 200 -22.29 10.87 -16.62
N GLY A 201 -22.21 11.45 -15.42
CA GLY A 201 -20.95 11.74 -14.73
C GLY A 201 -20.32 10.50 -14.10
N LEU A 202 -21.16 9.54 -13.72
CA LEU A 202 -20.82 8.23 -13.18
C LEU A 202 -21.19 7.10 -14.14
N GLY A 203 -21.15 7.35 -15.46
CA GLY A 203 -21.67 6.43 -16.48
C GLY A 203 -21.13 5.01 -16.37
N ASP A 204 -19.81 4.84 -16.20
CA ASP A 204 -19.21 3.51 -16.12
C ASP A 204 -19.70 2.74 -14.89
N LEU A 205 -19.85 3.42 -13.74
CA LEU A 205 -20.39 2.83 -12.52
C LEU A 205 -21.89 2.54 -12.65
N TYR A 206 -22.66 3.47 -13.21
CA TYR A 206 -24.10 3.32 -13.44
C TYR A 206 -24.39 2.12 -14.35
N ASP A 207 -23.63 1.96 -15.43
CA ASP A 207 -23.72 0.84 -16.38
C ASP A 207 -23.22 -0.48 -15.77
N ALA A 208 -22.30 -0.43 -14.80
CA ALA A 208 -21.76 -1.61 -14.13
C ALA A 208 -22.71 -2.23 -13.11
N ILE A 209 -23.53 -1.46 -12.40
CA ILE A 209 -24.40 -1.97 -11.32
C ILE A 209 -25.31 -3.13 -11.79
N PRO A 210 -26.03 -3.03 -12.94
CA PRO A 210 -26.85 -4.14 -13.43
C PRO A 210 -26.06 -5.39 -13.85
N ARG A 211 -24.76 -5.24 -14.13
CA ARG A 211 -23.87 -6.32 -14.59
C ARG A 211 -23.31 -7.15 -13.43
N ILE A 212 -23.36 -6.63 -12.19
CA ILE A 212 -22.88 -7.33 -11.00
C ILE A 212 -23.62 -8.67 -10.87
N ASP A 213 -22.87 -9.77 -10.92
CA ASP A 213 -23.38 -11.12 -10.67
C ASP A 213 -23.04 -11.59 -9.27
N ARG A 214 -21.82 -11.30 -8.83
CA ARG A 214 -21.24 -11.77 -7.57
C ARG A 214 -20.42 -10.65 -6.91
N ALA A 215 -20.44 -10.58 -5.59
CA ALA A 215 -19.45 -9.88 -4.79
C ALA A 215 -18.71 -10.89 -3.89
N GLU A 216 -17.39 -10.88 -3.94
CA GLU A 216 -16.54 -11.65 -3.04
C GLU A 216 -16.16 -10.76 -1.85
N LEU A 217 -16.27 -11.28 -0.63
CA LEU A 217 -15.83 -10.58 0.58
C LEU A 217 -14.41 -11.03 0.90
N GLY A 218 -13.50 -10.12 1.29
CA GLY A 218 -12.08 -10.42 1.47
C GLY A 218 -11.40 -10.93 0.19
N ALA A 219 -11.72 -10.30 -0.95
CA ALA A 219 -11.31 -10.72 -2.28
C ALA A 219 -9.79 -10.60 -2.49
N THR A 220 -9.23 -11.53 -3.26
CA THR A 220 -7.84 -11.49 -3.73
C THR A 220 -7.81 -11.59 -5.25
N ILE A 221 -7.22 -10.60 -5.91
CA ILE A 221 -7.14 -10.51 -7.38
C ILE A 221 -5.70 -10.74 -7.80
N SER A 222 -5.49 -11.73 -8.67
CA SER A 222 -4.18 -12.00 -9.27
C SER A 222 -3.88 -11.04 -10.41
N LEU A 223 -2.68 -10.48 -10.42
CA LEU A 223 -2.11 -9.60 -11.45
C LEU A 223 -0.90 -10.24 -12.14
N ALA A 224 -0.74 -11.57 -12.02
CA ALA A 224 0.46 -12.31 -12.44
C ALA A 224 0.80 -12.25 -13.95
N ASP A 225 -0.09 -11.74 -14.79
CA ASP A 225 0.14 -11.53 -16.22
C ASP A 225 0.70 -10.12 -16.54
N ASP A 226 0.94 -9.29 -15.52
CA ASP A 226 1.52 -7.96 -15.68
C ASP A 226 3.06 -8.03 -15.70
N GLU A 227 3.66 -7.77 -16.88
CA GLU A 227 5.13 -7.74 -17.05
C GLU A 227 5.78 -6.44 -16.53
N THR A 228 5.03 -5.55 -15.90
CA THR A 228 5.53 -4.27 -15.40
C THR A 228 6.33 -4.49 -14.10
N GLU A 229 7.58 -4.02 -14.07
CA GLU A 229 8.35 -3.97 -12.82
C GLU A 229 7.58 -3.13 -11.77
N ASP A 230 7.59 -3.59 -10.52
CA ASP A 230 6.94 -2.96 -9.35
C ASP A 230 5.41 -3.16 -9.19
N VAL A 231 4.75 -4.03 -9.97
CA VAL A 231 3.35 -4.43 -9.69
C VAL A 231 3.32 -5.70 -8.82
N PRO A 232 2.54 -5.74 -7.71
CA PRO A 232 2.42 -6.95 -6.89
C PRO A 232 1.69 -8.07 -7.65
N ASP A 233 2.12 -9.32 -7.46
CA ASP A 233 1.49 -10.50 -8.11
C ASP A 233 0.00 -10.64 -7.79
N GLN A 234 -0.43 -10.14 -6.63
CA GLN A 234 -1.82 -10.17 -6.16
C GLN A 234 -2.11 -8.92 -5.31
N VAL A 235 -3.35 -8.45 -5.37
CA VAL A 235 -3.88 -7.37 -4.54
C VAL A 235 -5.15 -7.83 -3.82
N THR A 236 -5.41 -7.28 -2.64
CA THR A 236 -6.55 -7.66 -1.80
C THR A 236 -7.49 -6.50 -1.59
N PHE A 237 -8.78 -6.79 -1.54
CA PHE A 237 -9.84 -5.82 -1.27
C PHE A 237 -10.83 -6.41 -0.28
N ASP A 238 -11.47 -5.57 0.52
CA ASP A 238 -12.52 -6.03 1.44
C ASP A 238 -13.74 -6.52 0.67
N ILE A 239 -14.03 -5.92 -0.50
CA ILE A 239 -15.04 -6.41 -1.42
C ILE A 239 -14.56 -6.23 -2.86
N ALA A 240 -14.80 -7.23 -3.69
CA ALA A 240 -14.74 -7.08 -5.15
C ALA A 240 -16.03 -7.60 -5.79
N ALA A 241 -16.69 -6.75 -6.57
CA ALA A 241 -17.87 -7.12 -7.35
C ALA A 241 -17.47 -7.49 -8.77
N TYR A 242 -18.03 -8.57 -9.30
CA TYR A 242 -17.69 -9.17 -10.59
C TYR A 242 -18.92 -9.30 -11.48
N ASP A 243 -18.68 -9.26 -12.78
CA ASP A 243 -19.67 -9.69 -13.77
C ASP A 243 -19.77 -11.23 -13.87
N LYS A 244 -20.71 -11.70 -14.70
CA LYS A 244 -20.92 -13.14 -14.96
C LYS A 244 -19.72 -13.86 -15.58
N MET A 245 -18.79 -13.13 -16.17
CA MET A 245 -17.60 -13.66 -16.81
C MET A 245 -16.40 -13.70 -15.84
N GLY A 246 -16.54 -13.11 -14.65
CA GLY A 246 -15.49 -13.02 -13.64
C GLY A 246 -14.59 -11.79 -13.80
N ASN A 247 -15.00 -10.77 -14.56
CA ASN A 247 -14.26 -9.51 -14.62
C ASN A 247 -14.63 -8.63 -13.41
N PRO A 248 -13.66 -8.05 -12.70
CA PRO A 248 -13.94 -7.11 -11.62
C PRO A 248 -14.55 -5.82 -12.18
N LEU A 249 -15.64 -5.37 -11.55
CA LEU A 249 -16.38 -4.16 -11.89
C LEU A 249 -16.23 -3.07 -10.83
N VAL A 250 -16.24 -3.46 -9.55
CA VAL A 250 -16.14 -2.54 -8.41
C VAL A 250 -15.21 -3.13 -7.37
N LEU A 251 -14.27 -2.32 -6.87
CA LEU A 251 -13.35 -2.68 -5.79
C LEU A 251 -13.64 -1.81 -4.57
N VAL A 252 -13.53 -2.38 -3.37
CA VAL A 252 -13.85 -1.67 -2.13
C VAL A 252 -12.80 -1.91 -1.06
N THR A 253 -12.41 -0.82 -0.39
CA THR A 253 -11.66 -0.85 0.86
C THR A 253 -12.49 -0.22 1.98
N LEU A 254 -12.55 -0.87 3.13
CA LEU A 254 -13.31 -0.48 4.30
C LEU A 254 -12.38 0.02 5.42
N ASN A 255 -12.71 1.18 5.97
CA ASN A 255 -12.25 1.64 7.26
C ASN A 255 -13.40 1.51 8.26
N ASP A 256 -13.63 0.28 8.76
CA ASP A 256 -14.57 0.04 9.85
C ASP A 256 -13.91 0.30 11.22
N SER A 257 -13.58 1.57 11.44
CA SER A 257 -12.96 2.01 12.69
C SER A 257 -13.47 3.39 13.08
N ARG A 258 -13.19 3.77 14.33
CA ARG A 258 -13.47 5.14 14.81
C ARG A 258 -12.45 6.15 14.27
N GLU A 259 -11.31 5.67 13.78
CA GLU A 259 -10.28 6.52 13.21
C GLU A 259 -10.70 6.99 11.81
N PRO A 260 -10.28 8.18 11.38
CA PRO A 260 -10.61 8.65 10.04
C PRO A 260 -9.92 7.81 8.98
N ALA A 261 -10.53 7.74 7.80
CA ALA A 261 -9.88 7.20 6.61
C ALA A 261 -8.79 8.18 6.16
N THR A 262 -7.56 7.66 6.05
CA THR A 262 -6.36 8.45 5.85
C THR A 262 -6.03 8.66 4.38
N GLN A 263 -5.12 9.61 4.12
CA GLN A 263 -4.50 9.77 2.79
C GLN A 263 -3.81 8.47 2.32
N GLU A 264 -3.15 7.76 3.23
CA GLU A 264 -2.43 6.52 2.93
C GLU A 264 -3.38 5.43 2.44
N LEU A 265 -4.52 5.22 3.14
CA LEU A 265 -5.53 4.24 2.74
C LEU A 265 -6.07 4.50 1.32
N LEU A 266 -6.34 5.76 0.98
CA LEU A 266 -6.80 6.11 -0.36
C LEU A 266 -5.71 5.97 -1.43
N GLY A 267 -4.47 6.32 -1.09
CA GLY A 267 -3.34 6.14 -2.00
C GLY A 267 -3.11 4.67 -2.33
N GLU A 268 -3.17 3.80 -1.34
CA GLU A 268 -3.07 2.34 -1.51
C GLU A 268 -4.23 1.79 -2.37
N LEU A 269 -5.46 2.24 -2.12
CA LEU A 269 -6.62 1.88 -2.95
C LEU A 269 -6.43 2.35 -4.41
N GLU A 270 -5.99 3.59 -4.62
CA GLU A 270 -5.77 4.15 -5.96
C GLU A 270 -4.73 3.33 -6.73
N GLU A 271 -3.61 3.01 -6.10
CA GLU A 271 -2.52 2.23 -6.69
C GLU A 271 -3.00 0.82 -7.05
N ALA A 272 -3.63 0.11 -6.10
CA ALA A 272 -4.13 -1.24 -6.32
C ALA A 272 -5.23 -1.29 -7.39
N ALA A 273 -6.19 -0.37 -7.36
CA ALA A 273 -7.27 -0.31 -8.35
C ALA A 273 -6.75 0.06 -9.74
N SER A 274 -5.72 0.91 -9.84
CA SER A 274 -5.08 1.23 -11.12
C SER A 274 -4.36 0.03 -11.73
N ALA A 275 -3.69 -0.78 -10.91
CA ALA A 275 -3.07 -2.03 -11.35
C ALA A 275 -4.13 -3.05 -11.82
N VAL A 276 -5.26 -3.15 -11.11
CA VAL A 276 -6.40 -3.97 -11.55
C VAL A 276 -6.97 -3.45 -12.87
N LYS A 277 -7.20 -2.14 -13.02
CA LYS A 277 -7.74 -1.54 -14.26
C LYS A 277 -6.88 -1.83 -15.48
N ALA A 278 -5.55 -1.84 -15.32
CA ALA A 278 -4.61 -2.13 -16.39
C ALA A 278 -4.79 -3.57 -16.95
N ASN A 279 -5.11 -4.52 -16.08
CA ASN A 279 -5.32 -5.93 -16.42
C ASN A 279 -6.79 -6.25 -16.76
N TYR A 280 -7.71 -5.47 -16.19
CA TYR A 280 -9.16 -5.63 -16.30
C TYR A 280 -9.80 -4.31 -16.73
N PRO A 281 -9.88 -4.03 -18.05
CA PRO A 281 -10.36 -2.74 -18.58
C PRO A 281 -11.82 -2.41 -18.23
N ASP A 282 -12.61 -3.40 -17.81
CA ASP A 282 -14.02 -3.25 -17.45
C ASP A 282 -14.23 -2.72 -16.02
N LEU A 283 -13.16 -2.52 -15.24
CA LEU A 283 -13.26 -1.95 -13.89
C LEU A 283 -13.89 -0.56 -13.96
N ALA A 284 -15.04 -0.39 -13.31
CA ALA A 284 -15.83 0.82 -13.36
C ALA A 284 -15.58 1.76 -12.18
N ALA A 285 -15.35 1.22 -10.97
CA ALA A 285 -15.13 2.03 -9.79
C ALA A 285 -14.24 1.39 -8.72
N ALA A 286 -13.60 2.23 -7.91
CA ALA A 286 -12.98 1.88 -6.65
C ALA A 286 -13.63 2.73 -5.55
N ILE A 287 -14.03 2.12 -4.44
CA ILE A 287 -14.81 2.77 -3.38
C ILE A 287 -14.07 2.64 -2.06
N ALA A 288 -13.70 3.77 -1.46
CA ALA A 288 -13.29 3.80 -0.07
C ALA A 288 -14.52 4.06 0.80
N VAL A 289 -14.71 3.25 1.84
CA VAL A 289 -15.83 3.39 2.78
C VAL A 289 -15.30 3.58 4.19
N THR A 290 -15.90 4.47 4.96
CA THR A 290 -15.51 4.72 6.35
C THR A 290 -16.74 4.76 7.26
N SER A 291 -16.66 4.18 8.46
CA SER A 291 -17.67 4.40 9.52
C SER A 291 -17.44 5.68 10.32
N SER A 292 -16.37 6.41 10.01
CA SER A 292 -16.01 7.68 10.64
C SER A 292 -16.15 8.82 9.62
N TYR A 293 -15.03 9.45 9.24
CA TYR A 293 -14.95 10.51 8.23
C TYR A 293 -13.66 10.35 7.42
N PHE A 294 -13.55 11.07 6.30
CA PHE A 294 -12.31 11.19 5.52
C PHE A 294 -11.49 12.38 6.01
N GLU A 295 -10.20 12.18 6.29
CA GLU A 295 -9.33 13.30 6.64
C GLU A 295 -9.03 14.19 5.42
N PRO A 296 -8.55 15.44 5.60
CA PRO A 296 -8.30 16.34 4.48
C PRO A 296 -7.37 15.79 3.40
N GLY A 297 -6.30 15.07 3.78
CA GLY A 297 -5.37 14.47 2.82
C GLY A 297 -6.02 13.37 1.97
N ALA A 298 -6.99 12.64 2.51
CA ALA A 298 -7.80 11.68 1.76
C ALA A 298 -8.65 12.38 0.68
N LEU A 299 -9.30 13.49 1.04
CA LEU A 299 -10.08 14.29 0.10
C LEU A 299 -9.21 14.90 -1.01
N GLU A 300 -7.98 15.31 -0.70
CA GLU A 300 -7.02 15.79 -1.70
C GLU A 300 -6.64 14.72 -2.73
N VAL A 301 -6.49 13.45 -2.30
CA VAL A 301 -6.23 12.33 -3.24
C VAL A 301 -7.42 12.15 -4.18
N ALA A 302 -8.64 12.13 -3.65
CA ALA A 302 -9.84 12.00 -4.48
C ALA A 302 -10.02 13.19 -5.45
N GLU A 303 -9.72 14.41 -5.01
CA GLU A 303 -9.73 15.59 -5.88
C GLU A 303 -8.65 15.49 -6.97
N GLN A 304 -7.43 15.04 -6.65
CA GLN A 304 -6.37 14.87 -7.64
C GLN A 304 -6.72 13.80 -8.68
N ALA A 305 -7.28 12.67 -8.25
CA ALA A 305 -7.73 11.60 -9.12
C ALA A 305 -8.88 12.04 -10.05
N THR A 306 -9.79 12.88 -9.57
CA THR A 306 -10.99 13.31 -10.33
C THR A 306 -10.77 14.58 -11.16
N SER A 307 -9.88 15.49 -10.74
CA SER A 307 -9.71 16.83 -11.36
C SER A 307 -8.87 16.83 -12.64
N GLY A 308 -8.10 15.78 -12.90
CA GLY A 308 -7.39 15.51 -14.16
C GLY A 308 -6.92 16.76 -14.91
N GLY A 309 -5.98 17.56 -14.39
CA GLY A 309 -5.55 18.76 -15.11
C GLY A 309 -4.40 19.54 -14.47
N PHE A 310 -3.19 19.29 -14.98
CA PHE A 310 -2.01 20.17 -14.87
C PHE A 310 -1.53 20.51 -13.44
N LEU A 311 -0.39 19.93 -13.05
CA LEU A 311 0.51 20.34 -11.96
C LEU A 311 0.33 19.62 -10.61
N SER A 312 0.83 18.40 -10.52
CA SER A 312 1.55 17.94 -9.32
C SER A 312 2.68 17.00 -9.75
N ARG A 313 3.89 17.55 -9.84
CA ARG A 313 5.14 16.76 -9.86
C ARG A 313 5.61 16.65 -8.41
N GLY A 314 5.03 15.72 -7.66
CA GLY A 314 5.61 15.21 -6.42
C GLY A 314 6.65 14.15 -6.76
N SER A 315 7.87 14.32 -6.27
CA SER A 315 9.09 13.65 -6.74
C SER A 315 9.29 12.21 -6.24
N LYS A 316 8.28 11.33 -6.32
CA LYS A 316 8.47 9.89 -6.15
C LYS A 316 7.52 9.11 -7.06
N LEU A 317 8.17 8.43 -8.00
CA LEU A 317 7.74 7.27 -8.77
C LEU A 317 6.64 7.49 -9.81
N SER A 318 7.05 7.16 -11.03
CA SER A 318 6.34 7.14 -12.28
C SER A 318 5.26 6.06 -12.27
N TYR A 319 4.01 6.45 -12.11
CA TYR A 319 2.89 5.66 -12.62
C TYR A 319 2.17 6.42 -13.73
N VAL A 320 1.83 5.64 -14.74
CA VAL A 320 1.49 6.05 -16.10
C VAL A 320 0.22 6.89 -16.10
N ASN A 321 0.28 8.01 -16.84
CA ASN A 321 -0.88 8.78 -17.27
C ASN A 321 -1.87 7.87 -17.99
N LEU A 322 -2.97 7.48 -17.36
CA LEU A 322 -4.14 6.97 -18.06
C LEU A 322 -5.12 8.12 -18.27
N SER A 323 -5.24 8.47 -19.54
CA SER A 323 -6.11 9.52 -20.03
C SER A 323 -7.57 9.26 -19.63
N ARG A 324 -8.39 10.31 -19.66
CA ARG A 324 -9.85 10.35 -19.38
C ARG A 324 -10.73 9.38 -20.20
N LYS A 325 -10.16 8.37 -20.88
CA LYS A 325 -10.85 7.31 -21.61
C LYS A 325 -10.63 5.90 -21.07
N ASP A 326 -9.71 5.71 -20.12
CA ASP A 326 -9.30 4.40 -19.59
C ASP A 326 -9.25 4.36 -18.05
N GLY A 327 -9.94 5.29 -17.37
CA GLY A 327 -9.98 5.38 -15.90
C GLY A 327 -11.12 4.58 -15.26
N TYR A 328 -11.22 4.67 -13.93
CA TYR A 328 -12.35 4.20 -13.13
C TYR A 328 -12.83 5.35 -12.22
N HIS A 329 -14.04 5.26 -11.66
CA HIS A 329 -14.55 6.23 -10.70
C HIS A 329 -14.00 5.94 -9.29
N LEU A 330 -13.25 6.89 -8.71
CA LEU A 330 -12.88 6.83 -7.30
C LEU A 330 -14.02 7.45 -6.47
N CYS A 331 -14.66 6.65 -5.62
CA CYS A 331 -15.80 7.06 -4.81
C CYS A 331 -15.46 7.02 -3.32
N LEU A 332 -15.91 8.04 -2.58
CA LEU A 332 -15.78 8.11 -1.12
C LEU A 332 -17.15 8.02 -0.47
N VAL A 333 -17.33 7.01 0.38
CA VAL A 333 -18.61 6.70 1.01
C VAL A 333 -18.48 6.71 2.53
N GLU A 334 -19.40 7.37 3.21
CA GLU A 334 -19.53 7.32 4.67
C GLU A 334 -20.67 6.39 5.07
N SER A 335 -20.41 5.48 6.00
CA SER A 335 -21.43 4.70 6.69
C SER A 335 -21.98 5.51 7.87
N ARG A 336 -23.26 5.89 7.79
CA ARG A 336 -23.98 6.66 8.80
C ARG A 336 -25.14 5.82 9.36
N SER A 337 -25.82 6.34 10.39
CA SER A 337 -26.97 5.65 11.00
C SER A 337 -28.13 5.38 10.05
N GLU A 338 -28.24 6.15 8.95
CA GLU A 338 -29.30 6.04 7.95
C GLU A 338 -28.91 5.15 6.75
N GLY A 339 -27.67 4.63 6.71
CA GLY A 339 -27.13 3.85 5.60
C GLY A 339 -25.80 4.40 5.08
N PHE A 340 -25.49 4.11 3.83
CA PHE A 340 -24.30 4.63 3.15
C PHE A 340 -24.61 5.92 2.40
N HIS A 341 -23.66 6.83 2.35
CA HIS A 341 -23.78 8.08 1.61
C HIS A 341 -22.50 8.38 0.83
N MET A 342 -22.63 8.58 -0.47
CA MET A 342 -21.51 8.92 -1.36
C MET A 342 -21.23 10.43 -1.29
N ASN A 343 -20.10 10.79 -0.68
CA ASN A 343 -19.65 12.17 -0.56
C ASN A 343 -18.85 12.64 -1.78
N VAL A 344 -18.13 11.71 -2.44
CA VAL A 344 -17.34 12.01 -3.62
C VAL A 344 -17.59 10.94 -4.69
N PRO A 345 -18.05 11.33 -5.89
CA PRO A 345 -18.77 12.59 -6.12
C PRO A 345 -20.04 12.65 -5.24
N GLU A 346 -20.48 13.86 -4.90
CA GLU A 346 -21.67 14.05 -4.06
C GLU A 346 -22.94 13.59 -4.82
N LEU A 347 -23.71 12.70 -4.18
CA LEU A 347 -25.04 12.26 -4.62
C LEU A 347 -26.12 12.82 -3.69
#